data_AF-D2QW92-F1
#
_entry.id   AF-D2QW92-F1
#
_cell.length_a   1.000
_cell.length_b   1.000
_cell.length_c   1.000
_cell.angle_alpha   90.00
_cell.angle_beta   90.00
_cell.angle_gamma   90.00
#
_symmetry.space_group_name_H-M   'P 1'
#
loop_
_entity.id
_entity.type
_entity.pdbx_description
1 polymer ?
#
loop_
_entity_poly.entity_id
_entity_poly.type
_entity_poly.pdbx_seq_one_letter_code
_entity_poly.pdbx_strand_id
1 'polypeptide(L)'
;MKPIIGDKVRVKATKERGVVESLDGRKIQVRLETGLLTPVTELEITNYSMAARKAWKSMPNRRVGRPNGTTTTDRVSVTLRIDRKLWEAFKSAEERGAVADRTATINKWISEKLRQLEA
;
A
#
# COMPACT_ATOMS: atom_id res chain seq x y z
N MET A 1 -2.93 1.71 -22.66
CA MET A 1 -4.39 1.60 -22.45
C MET A 1 -4.91 3.02 -22.57
N LYS A 2 -5.91 3.27 -23.41
CA LYS A 2 -6.38 4.63 -23.71
C LYS A 2 -7.50 5.04 -22.73
N PRO A 3 -7.74 6.35 -22.52
CA PRO A 3 -8.94 6.85 -21.85
C PRO A 3 -10.20 6.37 -22.58
N ILE A 4 -11.27 6.13 -21.82
CA ILE A 4 -12.58 5.72 -22.35
C ILE A 4 -13.61 6.78 -21.92
N ILE A 5 -14.64 6.98 -22.73
CA ILE A 5 -15.79 7.82 -22.36
C ILE A 5 -16.37 7.35 -21.03
N GLY A 6 -16.66 8.28 -20.12
CA GLY A 6 -17.09 8.01 -18.75
C GLY A 6 -15.96 7.89 -17.73
N ASP A 7 -14.69 7.96 -18.14
CA ASP A 7 -13.56 7.92 -17.21
C ASP A 7 -13.48 9.17 -16.34
N LYS A 8 -13.29 8.98 -15.03
CA LYS A 8 -12.97 10.07 -14.11
C LYS A 8 -11.51 10.46 -14.27
N VAL A 9 -11.29 11.72 -14.61
CA VAL A 9 -9.97 12.27 -14.89
C VAL A 9 -9.76 13.55 -14.10
N ARG A 10 -8.50 13.88 -13.84
CA ARG A 10 -8.08 15.19 -13.34
C ARG A 10 -7.22 15.88 -14.39
N VAL A 11 -7.57 17.12 -14.73
CA VAL A 11 -6.75 17.95 -15.62
C VAL A 11 -5.55 18.46 -14.83
N LYS A 12 -4.33 18.30 -15.36
CA LYS A 12 -3.09 18.64 -14.63
C LYS A 12 -2.91 20.14 -14.47
N ALA A 13 -3.27 20.93 -15.49
CA ALA A 13 -3.09 22.38 -15.49
C ALA A 13 -3.98 23.08 -14.44
N THR A 14 -5.28 22.78 -14.44
CA THR A 14 -6.24 23.38 -13.51
C THR A 14 -6.38 22.63 -12.19
N LYS A 15 -5.88 21.38 -12.12
CA LYS A 15 -6.11 20.43 -11.03
C LYS A 15 -7.58 20.06 -10.81
N GLU A 16 -8.47 20.51 -11.69
CA GLU A 16 -9.90 20.21 -11.63
C GLU A 16 -10.20 18.77 -12.05
N ARG A 17 -11.28 18.25 -11.49
CA ARG A 17 -11.78 16.91 -11.79
C ARG A 17 -12.92 17.00 -12.79
N GLY A 18 -13.04 15.95 -13.58
CA GLY A 18 -14.07 15.84 -14.59
C GLY A 18 -14.22 14.43 -15.12
N VAL A 19 -15.09 14.30 -16.11
CA VAL A 19 -15.40 13.04 -16.79
C VAL A 19 -15.09 13.19 -18.27
N VAL A 20 -14.50 12.17 -18.87
CA VAL A 20 -14.31 12.12 -20.32
C VAL A 20 -15.66 11.99 -21.00
N GLU A 21 -16.04 12.98 -21.80
CA GLU A 21 -17.31 12.99 -22.52
C GLU A 21 -17.16 12.53 -23.96
N SER A 22 -16.09 12.92 -24.64
CA SER A 22 -15.79 12.43 -25.98
C SER A 22 -14.28 12.25 -26.23
N LEU A 23 -13.98 11.38 -27.18
CA LEU A 23 -12.63 11.01 -27.57
C LEU A 23 -12.52 11.15 -29.09
N ASP A 24 -11.74 12.11 -29.54
CA ASP A 24 -11.58 12.42 -30.94
C ASP A 24 -10.10 12.26 -31.31
N GLY A 25 -9.69 10.99 -31.46
CA GLY A 25 -8.32 10.58 -31.78
C GLY A 25 -7.28 11.04 -30.75
N ARG A 26 -6.77 12.27 -30.92
CA ARG A 26 -5.76 12.91 -30.06
C ARG A 26 -6.33 13.93 -29.07
N LYS A 27 -7.59 14.35 -29.24
CA LYS A 27 -8.25 15.32 -28.37
C LYS A 27 -9.29 14.62 -27.51
N ILE A 28 -9.30 14.94 -26.22
CA ILE A 28 -10.20 14.39 -25.23
C ILE A 28 -11.04 15.56 -24.72
N GLN A 29 -12.35 15.47 -24.81
CA GLN A 29 -13.24 16.45 -24.20
C GLN A 29 -13.54 16.00 -22.78
N VAL A 30 -13.15 16.82 -21.80
CA VAL A 30 -13.42 16.56 -20.38
C VAL A 30 -14.46 17.55 -19.90
N ARG A 31 -15.58 17.03 -19.41
CA ARG A 31 -16.58 17.79 -18.68
C ARG A 31 -16.11 17.95 -17.24
N LEU A 32 -15.74 19.15 -16.87
CA LEU A 32 -15.35 19.50 -15.50
C LEU A 32 -16.57 19.49 -14.58
N GLU A 33 -16.36 19.38 -13.27
CA GLU A 33 -17.45 19.46 -12.27
C GLU A 33 -18.20 20.81 -12.33
N THR A 34 -17.54 21.86 -12.82
CA THR A 34 -18.12 23.17 -13.10
C THR A 34 -19.07 23.18 -14.31
N GLY A 35 -19.19 22.06 -15.03
CA GLY A 35 -19.99 21.94 -16.25
C GLY A 35 -19.28 22.39 -17.53
N LEU A 36 -18.08 22.95 -17.42
CA LEU A 36 -17.28 23.41 -18.55
C LEU A 36 -16.67 22.23 -19.33
N LEU A 37 -16.77 22.30 -20.65
CA LEU A 37 -16.10 21.37 -21.56
C LEU A 37 -14.71 21.88 -21.91
N THR A 38 -13.69 21.15 -21.48
CA THR A 38 -12.29 21.51 -21.73
C THR A 38 -11.64 20.48 -22.65
N PRO A 39 -11.13 20.89 -23.83
CA PRO A 39 -10.34 20.04 -24.68
C PRO A 39 -8.95 19.85 -24.06
N VAL A 40 -8.56 18.60 -23.85
CA VAL A 40 -7.27 18.21 -23.28
C VAL A 40 -6.67 17.05 -24.05
N THR A 41 -5.37 16.86 -23.94
CA THR A 41 -4.66 15.69 -24.47
C THR A 41 -4.47 14.62 -23.40
N GLU A 42 -4.12 13.40 -23.81
CA GLU A 42 -3.85 12.29 -22.88
C GLU A 42 -2.71 12.61 -21.89
N LEU A 43 -1.75 13.46 -22.29
CA LEU A 43 -0.62 13.88 -21.44
C LEU A 43 -1.03 14.89 -20.36
N GLU A 44 -2.11 15.62 -20.58
CA GLU A 44 -2.59 16.69 -19.70
C GLU A 44 -3.59 16.21 -18.66
N ILE A 45 -3.95 14.92 -18.69
CA ILE A 45 -4.90 14.33 -17.75
C ILE A 45 -4.25 13.26 -16.86
N THR A 46 -4.78 13.11 -15.67
CA THR A 46 -4.55 11.97 -14.78
C THR A 46 -5.83 11.15 -14.75
N ASN A 47 -5.84 9.97 -15.36
CA ASN A 47 -7.04 9.13 -15.46
C ASN A 47 -7.13 8.11 -14.31
N TYR A 48 -8.04 8.36 -13.37
CA TYR A 48 -8.23 7.52 -12.19
C TYR A 48 -8.92 6.20 -12.53
N SER A 49 -9.93 6.25 -13.40
CA SER A 49 -10.65 5.05 -13.84
C SER A 49 -9.72 4.08 -14.59
N MET A 50 -8.79 4.61 -15.39
CA MET A 50 -7.77 3.82 -16.06
C MET A 50 -6.76 3.21 -15.08
N ALA A 51 -6.32 3.98 -14.08
CA ALA A 51 -5.44 3.46 -13.03
C ALA A 51 -6.12 2.32 -12.25
N ALA A 52 -7.41 2.49 -11.91
CA ALA A 52 -8.22 1.45 -11.28
C ALA A 52 -8.35 0.22 -12.17
N ARG A 53 -8.69 0.35 -13.46
CA ARG A 53 -8.76 -0.78 -14.40
C ARG A 53 -7.43 -1.50 -14.53
N LYS A 54 -6.31 -0.76 -14.57
CA LYS A 54 -4.97 -1.35 -14.59
C LYS A 54 -4.73 -2.16 -13.32
N ALA A 55 -5.10 -1.61 -12.15
CA ALA A 55 -5.01 -2.31 -10.88
C ALA A 55 -5.86 -3.59 -10.86
N TRP A 56 -7.15 -3.51 -11.24
CA TRP A 56 -8.05 -4.66 -11.31
C TRP A 56 -7.61 -5.73 -12.32
N LYS A 57 -7.14 -5.33 -13.52
CA LYS A 57 -6.62 -6.27 -14.52
C LYS A 57 -5.32 -6.94 -14.07
N SER A 58 -4.47 -6.20 -13.34
CA SER A 58 -3.29 -6.76 -12.69
C SER A 58 -3.61 -7.51 -11.39
N MET A 59 -4.90 -7.60 -11.02
CA MET A 59 -5.49 -8.23 -9.85
C MET A 59 -4.42 -8.50 -8.79
N PRO A 60 -4.04 -7.49 -7.98
CA PRO A 60 -2.93 -7.66 -7.09
C PRO A 60 -3.35 -8.74 -6.11
N ASN A 61 -2.76 -9.93 -6.19
CA ASN A 61 -2.73 -10.84 -5.06
C ASN A 61 -1.75 -10.28 -4.02
N ARG A 62 -1.99 -9.03 -3.64
CA ARG A 62 -1.23 -8.22 -2.71
C ARG A 62 -2.26 -7.55 -1.83
N ARG A 63 -2.34 -8.04 -0.59
CA ARG A 63 -2.65 -7.18 0.55
C ARG A 63 -1.91 -5.87 0.32
N VAL A 64 -2.64 -4.77 0.32
CA VAL A 64 -2.10 -3.42 0.31
C VAL A 64 -0.85 -3.35 1.22
N GLY A 65 0.30 -2.99 0.64
CA GLY A 65 1.50 -2.63 1.39
C GLY A 65 2.60 -3.69 1.63
N ARG A 66 3.11 -4.40 0.61
CA ARG A 66 4.56 -4.75 0.54
C ARG A 66 4.98 -5.31 -0.84
N PRO A 67 6.18 -5.00 -1.36
CA PRO A 67 6.72 -5.66 -2.57
C PRO A 67 6.99 -7.15 -2.34
N ASN A 68 6.76 -7.95 -3.40
CA ASN A 68 6.97 -9.40 -3.41
C ASN A 68 8.44 -9.73 -3.13
N GLY A 69 8.67 -10.67 -2.22
CA GLY A 69 10.00 -11.02 -1.67
C GLY A 69 10.10 -10.87 -0.15
N THR A 70 9.08 -10.30 0.52
CA THR A 70 9.08 -10.14 1.98
C THR A 70 8.25 -11.24 2.66
N THR A 71 8.89 -12.40 2.77
CA THR A 71 8.67 -13.49 3.72
C THR A 71 7.21 -13.82 4.05
N THR A 72 6.63 -14.71 3.24
CA THR A 72 5.68 -15.70 3.75
C THR A 72 6.33 -16.33 4.98
N THR A 73 5.91 -15.91 6.18
CA THR A 73 6.34 -16.57 7.40
C THR A 73 5.08 -17.14 7.99
N ASP A 74 4.96 -18.46 7.93
CA ASP A 74 4.00 -19.23 8.71
C ASP A 74 4.18 -18.84 10.18
N ARG A 75 3.34 -17.92 10.66
CA ARG A 75 3.41 -17.34 11.99
C ARG A 75 2.05 -17.47 12.64
N VAL A 76 2.04 -18.03 13.83
CA VAL A 76 0.85 -18.05 14.69
C VAL A 76 0.84 -16.78 15.51
N SER A 77 -0.27 -16.04 15.47
CA SER A 77 -0.48 -14.90 16.36
C SER A 77 -0.86 -15.43 17.74
N VAL A 78 -0.10 -15.04 18.76
CA VAL A 78 -0.34 -15.43 20.14
C VAL A 78 -0.49 -14.19 21.02
N THR A 79 -1.31 -14.29 22.06
CA THR A 79 -1.42 -13.25 23.08
C THR A 79 -0.67 -13.72 24.34
N LEU A 80 0.39 -13.01 24.71
CA LEU A 80 1.21 -13.28 25.89
C LEU A 80 1.06 -12.14 26.90
N ARG A 81 1.04 -12.47 28.18
CA ARG A 81 1.18 -11.49 29.28
C ARG A 81 2.63 -11.52 29.77
N ILE A 82 3.26 -10.35 29.81
CA ILE A 82 4.64 -10.16 30.27
C ILE A 82 4.60 -9.24 31.48
N ASP A 83 5.43 -9.50 32.48
CA ASP A 83 5.58 -8.60 33.64
C ASP A 83 5.97 -7.18 33.20
N ARG A 84 5.43 -6.17 33.91
CA ARG A 84 5.63 -4.75 33.56
C ARG A 84 7.10 -4.36 33.62
N LYS A 85 7.81 -4.70 34.70
CA LYS A 85 9.21 -4.31 34.89
C LYS A 85 10.09 -4.99 33.85
N LEU A 86 9.81 -6.26 33.55
CA LEU A 86 10.51 -6.99 32.50
C LEU A 86 10.31 -6.34 31.12
N TRP A 87 9.09 -5.93 30.80
CA TRP A 87 8.80 -5.25 29.54
C TRP A 87 9.48 -3.87 29.44
N GLU A 88 9.53 -3.11 30.53
CA GLU A 88 10.24 -1.83 30.60
C GLU A 88 11.75 -2.01 30.40
N ALA A 89 12.36 -3.00 31.05
CA ALA A 89 13.77 -3.34 30.86
C ALA A 89 14.06 -3.77 29.41
N PHE A 90 13.16 -4.54 28.81
CA PHE A 90 13.27 -4.94 27.41
C PHE A 90 13.21 -3.74 26.45
N LYS A 91 12.27 -2.81 26.66
CA LYS A 91 12.20 -1.56 25.88
C LYS A 91 13.46 -0.71 26.02
N SER A 92 13.98 -0.56 27.24
CA SER A 92 15.23 0.17 27.47
C SER A 92 16.44 -0.49 26.77
N ALA A 93 16.45 -1.82 26.65
CA ALA A 93 17.49 -2.53 25.89
C ALA A 93 17.38 -2.29 24.38
N GLU A 94 16.16 -2.20 23.84
CA GLU A 94 15.92 -1.85 22.44
C GLU A 94 16.31 -0.40 22.12
N GLU A 95 15.95 0.56 22.99
CA GLU A 95 16.33 1.98 22.82
C GLU A 95 17.85 2.17 22.79
N ARG A 96 18.57 1.34 23.54
CA ARG A 96 20.05 1.30 23.54
C ARG A 96 20.64 0.48 22.38
N GLY A 97 19.82 -0.06 21.49
CA GLY A 97 20.24 -0.84 20.32
C GLY A 97 20.66 -2.27 20.62
N ALA A 98 20.52 -2.76 21.86
CA ALA A 98 20.85 -4.14 22.21
C ALA A 98 19.84 -5.15 21.65
N VAL A 99 18.62 -4.70 21.33
CA VAL A 99 17.58 -5.49 20.65
C VAL A 99 17.24 -4.78 19.34
N ALA A 100 17.73 -5.30 18.22
CA ALA A 100 17.46 -4.73 16.89
C ALA A 100 16.11 -5.20 16.31
N ASP A 101 15.70 -6.44 16.59
CA ASP A 101 14.43 -7.01 16.15
C ASP A 101 13.77 -7.76 17.31
N ARG A 102 12.68 -7.19 17.85
CA ARG A 102 11.93 -7.78 18.95
C ARG A 102 11.44 -9.20 18.64
N THR A 103 10.94 -9.42 17.44
CA THR A 103 10.32 -10.70 17.06
C THR A 103 11.38 -11.79 16.94
N ALA A 104 12.49 -11.49 16.26
CA ALA A 104 13.60 -12.43 16.11
C ALA A 104 14.21 -12.78 17.47
N THR A 105 14.42 -11.78 18.33
CA THR A 105 14.99 -11.97 19.67
C THR A 105 14.09 -12.84 20.56
N ILE A 106 12.78 -12.56 20.60
CA ILE A 106 11.84 -13.35 21.40
C ILE A 106 11.78 -14.80 20.89
N ASN A 107 11.67 -15.01 19.58
CA ASN A 107 11.64 -16.35 19.00
C ASN A 107 12.93 -17.14 19.30
N LYS A 108 14.09 -16.46 19.24
CA LYS A 108 15.38 -17.07 19.59
C LYS A 108 15.39 -17.53 21.06
N TRP A 109 15.01 -16.66 21.99
CA TRP A 109 15.01 -17.00 23.42
C TRP A 109 14.03 -18.14 23.75
N ILE A 110 12.85 -18.14 23.14
CA ILE A 110 11.90 -19.25 23.29
C ILE A 110 12.50 -20.55 22.75
N SER A 111 13.10 -20.52 21.56
CA SER A 111 13.74 -21.70 20.95
C SER A 111 14.88 -22.25 21.79
N GLU A 112 15.75 -21.39 22.32
CA GLU A 112 16.85 -21.79 23.22
C GLU A 112 16.33 -22.43 24.50
N LYS A 113 15.25 -21.89 25.09
CA LYS A 113 14.65 -22.45 26.31
C LYS A 113 13.91 -23.76 26.06
N LEU A 114 13.26 -23.92 24.92
CA LEU A 114 12.64 -25.20 24.54
C LEU A 114 13.70 -26.30 24.41
N ARG A 115 14.84 -26.01 23.74
CA ARG A 115 15.95 -26.97 23.63
C ARG A 115 16.52 -27.40 24.99
N GLN A 116 16.52 -26.51 25.98
CA GLN A 116 16.97 -26.83 27.34
C GLN A 116 15.99 -27.73 28.09
N LEU A 117 14.70 -27.71 27.73
CA LEU A 117 13.67 -28.55 28.34
C LEU A 117 13.57 -29.93 27.67
N GLU A 118 14.03 -30.04 26.43
CA GLU A 118 14.06 -31.28 25.64
C GLU A 118 15.37 -32.07 25.81
N ALA A 119 16.34 -31.53 26.57
CA ALA A 119 17.64 -32.15 26.89
C ALA A 119 17.64 -32.74 28.31
#